data_AF-A0A915IBS4-F1
#
_entry.id   AF-A0A915IBS4-F1
#
_cell.length_a   1.000
_cell.length_b   1.000
_cell.length_c   1.000
_cell.angle_alpha   90.00
_cell.angle_beta   90.00
_cell.angle_gamma   90.00
#
_symmetry.space_group_name_H-M   'P 1'
#
loop_
_entity.id
_entity.type
_entity.pdbx_description
1 polymer ?
#
loop_
_entity_poly.entity_id
_entity_poly.type
_entity_poly.pdbx_seq_one_letter_code
_entity_poly.pdbx_strand_id
1 'polypeptide(L)'
;MPATSRRVRKLTNGDESAESNISKKPKRTPITINARIIQFGLYSKDKQGILMQQSSFEELHLLKSYGTVKRKKLILAIEDFNPEAKCNILLSCGDGAVGQLALGEDLADRCARPKKIQTFSPPLSDGVGFLQIAAGSFHTVVLTSNSKVYTCGCNDDCALGRECLEDDGQKKRLEDQDFILRPITFSDELSAEHGRPIQISAGDSHTAFLTSKGSVFAWGTFRDKQGCLGLFIKHNPKDHRAQTQIVEKSVTPLLISSFREHVAVKICSGFNHLAFLTCDGKIFTLGAGDCGQLGRLGPQFRDSRTSVRTITRMLIPAPIVPEVRHSTFFKDVWCTGYCCFAKAEDDTIYVWGLNNYYQLGYVPNDPEQIDLHFPVKSEHFESSVKWTNFSGDHHIVATDDQKNVYTIGRGHDFRLGNSSNENAQVLQKLSDLDGVVAGVAAGNNYSYAWNNDGSVLSWGYDLEGETGQGLEDSGSIETPRVVQANTLKNVRIVQIAAGGQHALFMGILMADKIDKQANTHDKDA
;
A
#
# COMPACT_ATOMS: atom_id res chain seq x y z
N MET A 1 -2.43 22.98 -53.73
CA MET A 1 -1.77 23.86 -54.71
C MET A 1 -1.88 25.30 -54.22
N PRO A 2 -0.94 26.22 -54.51
CA PRO A 2 0.28 26.09 -55.35
C PRO A 2 1.54 25.92 -54.45
N ALA A 3 2.62 25.19 -54.75
CA ALA A 3 3.34 24.76 -55.96
C ALA A 3 4.06 25.89 -56.73
N THR A 4 5.38 26.01 -56.52
CA THR A 4 6.48 26.16 -57.50
C THR A 4 7.76 26.57 -56.73
N SER A 5 8.99 26.17 -57.04
CA SER A 5 9.55 25.10 -57.87
C SER A 5 11.05 24.99 -57.55
N ARG A 6 11.53 23.74 -57.46
CA ARG A 6 12.87 23.15 -57.68
C ARG A 6 14.06 24.06 -58.05
N ARG A 7 15.23 23.71 -57.47
CA ARG A 7 16.38 23.19 -58.26
C ARG A 7 17.33 22.30 -57.44
N VAL A 8 17.79 21.25 -58.12
CA VAL A 8 18.66 20.13 -57.70
C VAL A 8 19.95 20.17 -58.51
N ARG A 9 21.08 19.73 -57.94
CA ARG A 9 22.29 19.06 -58.54
C ARG A 9 23.27 18.83 -57.37
N LYS A 10 23.74 17.64 -56.91
CA LYS A 10 24.35 16.42 -57.52
C LYS A 10 25.44 16.78 -58.54
N LEU A 11 26.69 16.31 -58.54
CA LEU A 11 27.56 15.31 -57.87
C LEU A 11 29.02 15.86 -58.06
N THR A 12 30.11 15.42 -57.41
CA THR A 12 30.91 14.22 -57.77
C THR A 12 32.15 14.05 -56.86
N ASN A 13 32.60 12.79 -56.81
CA ASN A 13 33.72 12.11 -56.15
C ASN A 13 35.13 12.72 -56.25
N GLY A 14 36.01 12.26 -55.35
CA GLY A 14 37.47 12.23 -55.51
C GLY A 14 38.16 11.58 -54.30
N ASP A 15 38.60 10.34 -54.48
CA ASP A 15 39.41 9.53 -53.56
C ASP A 15 40.81 10.14 -53.31
N GLU A 16 41.38 9.91 -52.12
CA GLU A 16 42.79 9.51 -51.99
C GLU A 16 43.11 8.92 -50.60
N SER A 17 43.82 7.79 -50.66
CA SER A 17 44.30 6.91 -49.59
C SER A 17 45.60 7.39 -48.94
N ALA A 18 45.80 7.10 -47.64
CA ALA A 18 47.04 6.51 -47.09
C ALA A 18 46.96 6.34 -45.56
N GLU A 19 47.74 5.40 -45.05
CA GLU A 19 47.59 4.67 -43.80
C GLU A 19 48.28 5.28 -42.56
N SER A 20 47.89 4.71 -41.41
CA SER A 20 48.71 4.39 -40.23
C SER A 20 48.96 5.48 -39.17
N ASN A 21 48.34 5.30 -38.00
CA ASN A 21 49.11 4.97 -36.80
C ASN A 21 48.23 4.42 -35.66
N ILE A 22 48.61 3.23 -35.22
CA ILE A 22 47.95 2.39 -34.23
C ILE A 22 48.44 2.80 -32.83
N SER A 23 47.52 3.22 -31.95
CA SER A 23 47.77 3.33 -30.51
C SER A 23 47.11 2.17 -29.77
N LYS A 24 47.96 1.30 -29.20
CA LYS A 24 47.62 0.09 -28.44
C LYS A 24 46.98 0.45 -27.09
N LYS A 25 45.73 0.05 -26.85
CA LYS A 25 45.16 -0.07 -25.50
C LYS A 25 45.46 -1.48 -24.93
N PRO A 26 45.82 -1.60 -23.63
CA PRO A 26 46.22 -2.87 -23.05
C PRO A 26 45.02 -3.81 -22.85
N LYS A 27 45.20 -5.08 -23.26
CA LYS A 27 44.31 -6.21 -22.99
C LYS A 27 44.28 -6.48 -21.49
N ARG A 28 43.11 -6.41 -20.85
CA ARG A 28 42.88 -7.05 -19.55
C ARG A 28 42.54 -8.52 -19.79
N THR A 29 43.37 -9.39 -19.24
CA THR A 29 43.22 -10.85 -19.19
C THR A 29 41.96 -11.26 -18.43
N PRO A 30 41.26 -12.33 -18.86
CA PRO A 30 40.15 -12.89 -18.10
C PRO A 30 40.68 -13.62 -16.86
N ILE A 31 40.18 -13.24 -15.69
CA ILE A 31 40.39 -14.00 -14.45
C ILE A 31 39.33 -15.12 -14.43
N THR A 32 39.78 -16.35 -14.63
CA THR A 32 38.99 -17.56 -14.43
C THR A 32 38.86 -17.81 -12.92
N ILE A 33 37.68 -17.60 -12.34
CA ILE A 33 37.38 -18.05 -10.98
C ILE A 33 36.88 -19.49 -11.08
N ASN A 34 37.75 -20.44 -10.74
CA ASN A 34 37.38 -21.83 -10.51
C ASN A 34 36.52 -21.92 -9.24
N ALA A 35 35.21 -22.13 -9.39
CA ALA A 35 34.35 -22.54 -8.30
C ALA A 35 34.60 -24.02 -8.00
N ARG A 36 35.41 -24.32 -6.97
CA ARG A 36 35.43 -25.66 -6.36
C ARG A 36 34.19 -25.80 -5.49
N ILE A 37 33.31 -26.71 -5.90
CA ILE A 37 32.21 -27.24 -5.09
C ILE A 37 32.85 -27.96 -3.89
N ILE A 38 32.65 -27.43 -2.68
CA ILE A 38 32.91 -28.18 -1.45
C ILE A 38 31.57 -28.75 -0.99
N GLN A 39 31.42 -30.04 -1.21
CA GLN A 39 30.30 -30.86 -0.75
C GLN A 39 30.60 -31.26 0.71
N PHE A 40 29.98 -30.59 1.68
CA PHE A 40 29.92 -31.11 3.05
C PHE A 40 28.66 -31.94 3.20
N GLY A 41 28.81 -33.25 3.01
CA GLY A 41 27.88 -34.22 3.57
C GLY A 41 28.20 -34.39 5.04
N LEU A 42 27.21 -34.18 5.91
CA LEU A 42 27.27 -34.61 7.30
C LEU A 42 26.18 -35.65 7.51
N TYR A 43 26.59 -36.92 7.42
CA TYR A 43 25.96 -38.00 8.16
C TYR A 43 26.64 -38.08 9.52
N SER A 44 25.84 -38.06 10.60
CA SER A 44 26.25 -38.60 11.88
C SER A 44 25.20 -39.61 12.32
N LYS A 45 25.62 -40.87 12.43
CA LYS A 45 24.92 -41.92 13.16
C LYS A 45 25.44 -41.89 14.59
N ASP A 46 24.56 -41.85 15.57
CA ASP A 46 24.91 -42.30 16.91
C ASP A 46 24.00 -43.43 17.40
N LYS A 47 24.65 -44.36 18.08
CA LYS A 47 24.11 -45.62 18.59
C LYS A 47 23.27 -45.37 19.84
N GLN A 48 21.97 -45.22 19.64
CA GLN A 48 20.88 -45.75 20.48
C GLN A 48 19.59 -45.15 19.92
N GLY A 49 18.80 -45.98 19.24
CA GLY A 49 17.58 -45.52 18.60
C GLY A 49 16.54 -45.11 19.65
N ILE A 50 16.20 -43.82 19.68
CA ILE A 50 14.90 -43.27 20.08
C ILE A 50 14.71 -41.97 19.28
N LEU A 51 13.60 -41.90 18.55
CA LEU A 51 13.14 -40.74 17.80
C LEU A 51 12.28 -39.88 18.74
N MET A 52 12.72 -38.69 19.12
CA MET A 52 11.90 -37.73 19.89
C MET A 52 12.08 -36.33 19.33
N GLN A 53 10.96 -35.78 18.90
CA GLN A 53 10.76 -34.45 18.35
C GLN A 53 10.60 -33.48 19.52
N GLN A 54 11.49 -32.49 19.66
CA GLN A 54 11.15 -31.27 20.41
C GLN A 54 12.03 -30.08 20.05
N SER A 55 11.32 -28.97 19.87
CA SER A 55 11.72 -27.60 19.68
C SER A 55 12.71 -27.06 20.71
N SER A 56 13.65 -26.22 20.28
CA SER A 56 13.93 -24.93 20.92
C SER A 56 15.00 -24.16 20.15
N PHE A 57 14.80 -22.84 20.11
CA PHE A 57 15.79 -21.83 19.82
C PHE A 57 17.09 -22.11 20.58
N GLU A 58 18.22 -22.25 19.89
CA GLU A 58 19.54 -21.89 20.41
C GLU A 58 20.60 -22.05 19.31
N GLU A 59 21.05 -20.93 18.73
CA GLU A 59 22.45 -20.79 18.32
C GLU A 59 22.79 -19.31 18.15
N LEU A 60 23.01 -18.65 19.30
CA LEU A 60 23.48 -17.28 19.38
C LEU A 60 24.70 -17.22 20.30
N HIS A 61 25.73 -18.05 20.07
CA HIS A 61 27.03 -17.90 20.73
C HIS A 61 28.18 -18.50 19.94
N LEU A 62 28.79 -17.71 19.04
CA LEU A 62 30.23 -17.78 18.76
C LEU A 62 30.66 -16.59 17.91
N LEU A 63 31.09 -15.50 18.57
CA LEU A 63 31.98 -14.45 18.02
C LEU A 63 32.41 -13.52 19.17
N LYS A 64 33.23 -14.04 20.09
CA LYS A 64 34.04 -13.25 21.01
C LYS A 64 35.51 -13.47 20.68
N SER A 65 36.00 -12.75 19.67
CA SER A 65 37.39 -12.31 19.59
C SER A 65 37.54 -11.33 18.43
N TYR A 66 38.22 -10.22 18.69
CA TYR A 66 38.44 -9.02 17.88
C TYR A 66 37.38 -7.92 18.01
N GLY A 67 37.83 -6.85 18.66
CA GLY A 67 37.08 -5.64 18.95
C GLY A 67 36.60 -4.95 17.68
N THR A 68 35.29 -4.91 17.54
CA THR A 68 34.52 -3.85 16.90
C THR A 68 33.13 -4.04 17.47
N VAL A 69 32.53 -2.99 18.05
CA VAL A 69 31.14 -3.05 18.49
C VAL A 69 30.30 -3.28 17.23
N LYS A 70 29.98 -4.54 16.93
CA LYS A 70 29.07 -4.87 15.82
C LYS A 70 27.74 -4.26 16.19
N ARG A 71 27.36 -3.18 15.50
CA ARG A 71 26.02 -2.60 15.56
C ARG A 71 25.03 -3.76 15.45
N LYS A 72 24.11 -3.89 16.43
CA LYS A 72 23.07 -4.92 16.37
C LYS A 72 22.36 -4.78 15.02
N LYS A 73 22.30 -5.88 14.26
CA LYS A 73 21.60 -5.91 12.98
C LYS A 73 20.10 -5.74 13.28
N LEU A 74 19.44 -4.76 12.66
CA LEU A 74 17.99 -4.64 12.71
C LEU A 74 17.35 -5.90 12.12
N ILE A 75 16.43 -6.47 12.88
CA ILE A 75 15.60 -7.59 12.45
C ILE A 75 14.18 -7.25 12.90
N LEU A 76 13.32 -6.99 11.93
CA LEU A 76 11.90 -6.75 12.14
C LEU A 76 11.15 -8.07 12.11
N ALA A 77 10.15 -8.22 12.97
CA ALA A 77 9.27 -9.38 12.97
C ALA A 77 8.02 -9.10 12.12
N ILE A 78 7.47 -10.13 11.48
CA ILE A 78 6.23 -9.96 10.71
C ILE A 78 5.04 -9.71 11.64
N GLU A 79 5.13 -10.23 12.86
CA GLU A 79 4.15 -10.06 13.93
C GLU A 79 4.00 -8.60 14.36
N ASP A 80 5.06 -7.78 14.23
CA ASP A 80 5.04 -6.35 14.59
C ASP A 80 4.06 -5.53 13.72
N PHE A 81 3.66 -6.06 12.57
CA PHE A 81 2.78 -5.39 11.60
C PHE A 81 1.46 -6.11 11.36
N ASN A 82 1.22 -7.22 12.06
CA ASN A 82 0.00 -8.00 11.89
C ASN A 82 -1.18 -7.32 12.61
N PRO A 83 -2.39 -7.38 12.03
CA PRO A 83 -3.57 -6.91 12.73
C PRO A 83 -3.84 -7.75 13.98
N GLU A 84 -3.92 -7.10 15.14
CA GLU A 84 -4.05 -7.78 16.44
C GLU A 84 -5.50 -8.14 16.81
N ALA A 85 -6.47 -7.35 16.33
CA ALA A 85 -7.85 -7.40 16.80
C ALA A 85 -8.77 -8.13 15.82
N LYS A 86 -9.43 -9.19 16.32
CA LYS A 86 -10.52 -9.85 15.60
C LYS A 86 -11.82 -9.05 15.75
N CYS A 87 -12.25 -8.45 14.66
CA CYS A 87 -13.47 -7.66 14.55
C CYS A 87 -14.66 -8.50 14.11
N ASN A 88 -15.88 -8.03 14.36
CA ASN A 88 -17.14 -8.73 14.05
C ASN A 88 -18.19 -7.86 13.35
N ILE A 89 -17.88 -6.59 13.07
CA ILE A 89 -18.73 -5.70 12.29
C ILE A 89 -17.91 -4.97 11.22
N LEU A 90 -18.50 -4.87 10.03
CA LEU A 90 -18.04 -4.06 8.91
C LEU A 90 -19.14 -3.08 8.51
N LEU A 91 -18.77 -1.83 8.28
CA LEU A 91 -19.65 -0.80 7.76
C LEU A 91 -19.02 -0.10 6.56
N SER A 92 -19.83 0.56 5.74
CA SER A 92 -19.38 1.42 4.64
C SER A 92 -20.27 2.66 4.45
N CYS A 93 -19.69 3.73 3.91
CA CYS A 93 -20.40 4.93 3.45
C CYS A 93 -19.67 5.58 2.26
N GLY A 94 -20.34 6.52 1.59
CA GLY A 94 -19.84 7.21 0.39
C GLY A 94 -20.59 6.83 -0.89
N ASP A 95 -19.93 7.03 -2.02
CA ASP A 95 -20.37 6.59 -3.35
C ASP A 95 -20.26 5.07 -3.48
N GLY A 96 -21.24 4.46 -4.13
CA GLY A 96 -21.24 3.02 -4.41
C GLY A 96 -21.50 2.66 -5.87
N ALA A 97 -21.45 3.63 -6.79
CA ALA A 97 -21.86 3.46 -8.18
C ALA A 97 -21.22 2.26 -8.90
N VAL A 98 -20.04 1.79 -8.45
CA VAL A 98 -19.34 0.63 -9.01
C VAL A 98 -19.18 -0.53 -8.01
N GLY A 99 -19.98 -0.55 -6.93
CA GLY A 99 -20.08 -1.63 -5.95
C GLY A 99 -19.07 -1.59 -4.80
N GLN A 100 -18.27 -0.54 -4.71
CA GLN A 100 -17.22 -0.39 -3.70
C GLN A 100 -17.74 -0.36 -2.25
N LEU A 101 -19.03 -0.11 -2.03
CA LEU A 101 -19.63 -0.11 -0.69
C LEU A 101 -19.92 -1.51 -0.14
N ALA A 102 -19.95 -2.56 -0.95
CA ALA A 102 -20.36 -3.90 -0.51
C ALA A 102 -21.75 -3.91 0.18
N LEU A 103 -22.74 -3.19 -0.35
CA LEU A 103 -24.09 -3.13 0.23
C LEU A 103 -25.17 -3.84 -0.60
N GLY A 104 -24.77 -4.48 -1.71
CA GLY A 104 -25.71 -5.06 -2.68
C GLY A 104 -26.23 -4.03 -3.68
N GLU A 105 -26.90 -4.51 -4.73
CA GLU A 105 -27.40 -3.68 -5.83
C GLU A 105 -28.47 -2.68 -5.37
N ASP A 106 -29.35 -3.09 -4.44
CA ASP A 106 -30.43 -2.23 -3.90
C ASP A 106 -29.92 -0.96 -3.19
N LEU A 107 -28.65 -0.95 -2.78
CA LEU A 107 -27.97 0.17 -2.12
C LEU A 107 -26.73 0.61 -2.91
N ALA A 108 -26.73 0.38 -4.22
CA ALA A 108 -25.62 0.66 -5.11
C ALA A 108 -25.26 2.14 -5.14
N ASP A 109 -26.20 3.06 -5.29
CA ASP A 109 -25.85 4.42 -5.69
C ASP A 109 -25.00 5.17 -4.65
N ARG A 110 -25.50 5.29 -3.41
CA ARG A 110 -24.88 6.14 -2.40
C ARG A 110 -25.32 5.82 -0.99
N CYS A 111 -24.40 5.93 -0.04
CA CYS A 111 -24.68 5.71 1.37
C CYS A 111 -24.12 6.84 2.26
N ALA A 112 -24.95 7.83 2.57
CA ALA A 112 -24.53 9.03 3.31
C ALA A 112 -24.21 8.85 4.80
N ARG A 113 -24.53 7.68 5.37
CA ARG A 113 -24.18 7.30 6.74
C ARG A 113 -23.67 5.86 6.75
N PRO A 114 -22.72 5.48 7.63
CA PRO A 114 -22.22 4.12 7.68
C PRO A 114 -23.33 3.07 7.79
N LYS A 115 -23.39 2.13 6.84
CA LYS A 115 -24.32 1.00 6.85
C LYS A 115 -23.57 -0.31 6.97
N LYS A 116 -24.20 -1.30 7.60
CA LYS A 116 -23.61 -2.61 7.85
C LYS A 116 -23.47 -3.40 6.55
N ILE A 117 -22.27 -3.92 6.30
CA ILE A 117 -21.99 -4.84 5.20
C ILE A 117 -22.42 -6.25 5.62
N GLN A 118 -23.30 -6.85 4.83
CA GLN A 118 -23.77 -8.23 5.03
C GLN A 118 -23.71 -9.08 3.74
N THR A 119 -23.29 -8.47 2.62
CA THR A 119 -23.32 -9.10 1.30
C THR A 119 -22.05 -9.91 1.04
N PHE A 120 -21.99 -11.11 1.60
CA PHE A 120 -20.93 -12.09 1.33
C PHE A 120 -21.47 -13.24 0.50
N SER A 121 -20.73 -13.62 -0.55
CA SER A 121 -21.03 -14.77 -1.39
C SER A 121 -19.75 -15.62 -1.59
N PRO A 122 -19.69 -16.85 -1.07
CA PRO A 122 -20.68 -17.48 -0.19
C PRO A 122 -20.80 -16.75 1.16
N PRO A 123 -21.90 -16.94 1.91
CA PRO A 123 -22.03 -16.44 3.27
C PRO A 123 -20.85 -16.86 4.15
N LEU A 124 -20.44 -15.98 5.07
CA LEU A 124 -19.37 -16.28 6.00
C LEU A 124 -19.79 -17.40 6.97
N SER A 125 -18.88 -18.32 7.24
CA SER A 125 -19.09 -19.34 8.27
C SER A 125 -19.17 -18.72 9.65
N ASP A 126 -19.93 -19.38 10.54
CA ASP A 126 -20.10 -18.92 11.93
C ASP A 126 -18.74 -18.72 12.62
N GLY A 127 -18.62 -17.60 13.32
CA GLY A 127 -17.42 -17.25 14.08
C GLY A 127 -16.25 -16.72 13.24
N VAL A 128 -16.36 -16.63 11.91
CA VAL A 128 -15.38 -15.90 11.10
C VAL A 128 -15.49 -14.40 11.37
N GLY A 129 -14.38 -13.78 11.78
CA GLY A 129 -14.28 -12.34 11.99
C GLY A 129 -13.43 -11.65 10.93
N PHE A 130 -13.14 -10.38 11.16
CA PHE A 130 -12.37 -9.53 10.26
C PHE A 130 -11.05 -9.12 10.95
N LEU A 131 -9.95 -9.14 10.20
CA LEU A 131 -8.62 -8.78 10.68
C LEU A 131 -8.15 -7.44 10.11
N GLN A 132 -8.44 -7.17 8.84
CA GLN A 132 -8.00 -5.95 8.18
C GLN A 132 -8.97 -5.57 7.07
N ILE A 133 -9.13 -4.26 6.84
CA ILE A 133 -9.80 -3.69 5.67
C ILE A 133 -8.81 -2.85 4.87
N ALA A 134 -9.01 -2.76 3.56
CA ALA A 134 -8.34 -1.80 2.70
C ALA A 134 -9.35 -1.27 1.67
N ALA A 135 -9.34 0.05 1.46
CA ALA A 135 -10.18 0.74 0.49
C ALA A 135 -9.25 1.25 -0.63
N GLY A 136 -9.41 0.70 -1.83
CA GLY A 136 -8.83 1.29 -3.03
C GLY A 136 -9.63 2.49 -3.50
N SER A 137 -9.32 3.05 -4.67
CA SER A 137 -10.11 4.18 -5.18
C SER A 137 -11.57 3.79 -5.47
N PHE A 138 -11.77 2.60 -6.05
CA PHE A 138 -13.07 2.11 -6.51
C PHE A 138 -13.36 0.65 -6.12
N HIS A 139 -12.64 0.09 -5.15
CA HIS A 139 -12.85 -1.28 -4.70
C HIS A 139 -12.51 -1.45 -3.23
N THR A 140 -13.11 -2.49 -2.64
CA THR A 140 -12.98 -2.85 -1.24
C THR A 140 -12.29 -4.20 -1.12
N VAL A 141 -11.39 -4.31 -0.12
CA VAL A 141 -10.68 -5.54 0.21
C VAL A 141 -10.81 -5.83 1.70
N VAL A 142 -11.18 -7.06 2.03
CA VAL A 142 -11.39 -7.50 3.42
C VAL A 142 -10.58 -8.76 3.68
N LEU A 143 -9.76 -8.75 4.73
CA LEU A 143 -9.06 -9.93 5.25
C LEU A 143 -9.80 -10.49 6.46
N THR A 144 -10.20 -11.76 6.39
CA THR A 144 -10.94 -12.45 7.45
C THR A 144 -10.02 -13.23 8.40
N SER A 145 -10.52 -13.59 9.58
CA SER A 145 -9.77 -14.30 10.63
C SER A 145 -9.33 -15.73 10.26
N ASN A 146 -9.85 -16.28 9.17
CA ASN A 146 -9.41 -17.55 8.59
C ASN A 146 -8.45 -17.35 7.40
N SER A 147 -7.83 -16.16 7.27
CA SER A 147 -6.88 -15.80 6.22
C SER A 147 -7.42 -15.89 4.80
N LYS A 148 -8.73 -15.63 4.61
CA LYS A 148 -9.32 -15.43 3.28
C LYS A 148 -9.40 -13.95 2.96
N VAL A 149 -9.20 -13.62 1.69
CA VAL A 149 -9.32 -12.24 1.19
C VAL A 149 -10.57 -12.16 0.33
N TYR A 150 -11.44 -11.21 0.65
CA TYR A 150 -12.67 -10.93 -0.08
C TYR A 150 -12.59 -9.56 -0.75
N THR A 151 -13.17 -9.45 -1.95
CA THR A 151 -13.12 -8.24 -2.77
C THR A 151 -14.47 -7.93 -3.43
N CYS A 152 -14.77 -6.65 -3.59
CA CYS A 152 -15.89 -6.12 -4.39
C CYS A 152 -15.54 -4.71 -4.92
N GLY A 153 -16.33 -4.18 -5.84
CA GLY A 153 -16.11 -2.90 -6.51
C GLY A 153 -15.75 -3.04 -7.98
N CYS A 154 -15.08 -2.03 -8.53
CA CYS A 154 -14.68 -1.99 -9.93
C CYS A 154 -13.66 -3.09 -10.27
N ASN A 155 -13.92 -3.83 -11.36
CA ASN A 155 -13.04 -4.90 -11.86
C ASN A 155 -12.56 -4.73 -13.30
N ASP A 156 -12.72 -3.54 -13.91
CA ASP A 156 -12.30 -3.31 -15.30
C ASP A 156 -10.80 -3.55 -15.51
N ASP A 157 -10.02 -3.26 -14.48
CA ASP A 157 -8.57 -3.50 -14.39
C ASP A 157 -8.19 -4.74 -13.60
N CYS A 158 -9.15 -5.63 -13.36
CA CYS A 158 -8.94 -6.90 -12.68
C CYS A 158 -8.52 -6.76 -11.19
N ALA A 159 -8.81 -5.61 -10.55
CA ALA A 159 -8.42 -5.30 -9.18
C ALA A 159 -9.06 -6.22 -8.12
N LEU A 160 -10.07 -7.03 -8.48
CA LEU A 160 -10.75 -7.93 -7.53
C LEU A 160 -10.07 -9.29 -7.36
N GLY A 161 -9.18 -9.72 -8.27
CA GLY A 161 -8.37 -10.93 -8.05
C GLY A 161 -9.14 -12.25 -8.15
N ARG A 162 -10.25 -12.22 -8.90
CA ARG A 162 -11.15 -13.36 -9.14
C ARG A 162 -11.78 -13.23 -10.52
N GLU A 163 -12.15 -14.36 -11.11
CA GLU A 163 -12.93 -14.39 -12.35
C GLU A 163 -14.37 -13.93 -12.08
N CYS A 164 -14.92 -13.09 -12.97
CA CYS A 164 -16.30 -12.59 -12.87
C CYS A 164 -17.24 -13.19 -13.95
N LEU A 165 -16.85 -14.31 -14.58
CA LEU A 165 -17.62 -14.97 -15.64
C LEU A 165 -18.37 -16.20 -15.12
N GLU A 166 -19.51 -16.53 -15.75
CA GLU A 166 -20.18 -17.83 -15.56
C GLU A 166 -19.36 -18.97 -16.19
N ASP A 167 -19.40 -20.13 -15.54
CA ASP A 167 -18.73 -21.38 -15.93
C ASP A 167 -19.53 -22.17 -17.01
N ASP A 168 -20.54 -21.56 -17.63
CA ASP A 168 -21.47 -22.24 -18.54
C ASP A 168 -21.18 -22.01 -20.04
N GLY A 169 -20.06 -21.37 -20.36
CA GLY A 169 -19.67 -21.07 -21.74
C GLY A 169 -20.45 -19.91 -22.37
N GLN A 170 -21.37 -19.28 -21.65
CA GLN A 170 -21.90 -17.97 -22.00
C GLN A 170 -21.13 -16.91 -21.22
N LYS A 171 -20.47 -15.99 -21.94
CA LYS A 171 -19.77 -14.84 -21.33
C LYS A 171 -20.78 -13.81 -20.81
N LYS A 172 -21.64 -14.17 -19.85
CA LYS A 172 -22.52 -13.22 -19.18
C LYS A 172 -21.86 -12.80 -17.88
N ARG A 173 -21.65 -11.48 -17.73
CA ARG A 173 -21.22 -10.87 -16.46
C ARG A 173 -22.40 -11.04 -15.51
N LEU A 174 -22.19 -11.73 -14.39
CA LEU A 174 -23.19 -11.82 -13.32
C LEU A 174 -23.50 -10.40 -12.84
N GLU A 175 -24.78 -10.03 -12.85
CA GLU A 175 -25.26 -8.64 -12.69
C GLU A 175 -24.83 -8.03 -11.32
N ASP A 176 -24.66 -8.86 -10.28
CA ASP A 176 -24.35 -8.37 -8.91
C ASP A 176 -22.90 -8.60 -8.44
N GLN A 177 -21.99 -9.03 -9.31
CA GLN A 177 -20.62 -9.44 -8.91
C GLN A 177 -19.80 -8.37 -8.20
N ASP A 178 -20.07 -7.12 -8.53
CA ASP A 178 -19.27 -5.99 -8.13
C ASP A 178 -19.77 -5.42 -6.78
N PHE A 179 -21.02 -5.70 -6.41
CA PHE A 179 -21.67 -5.18 -5.19
C PHE A 179 -21.60 -6.12 -3.98
N ILE A 180 -21.04 -7.32 -4.17
CA ILE A 180 -21.01 -8.40 -3.18
C ILE A 180 -19.56 -8.84 -2.95
N LEU A 181 -19.18 -9.02 -1.68
CA LEU A 181 -17.86 -9.53 -1.30
C LEU A 181 -17.73 -11.01 -1.65
N ARG A 182 -16.76 -11.32 -2.51
CA ARG A 182 -16.41 -12.70 -2.90
C ARG A 182 -14.92 -12.98 -2.69
N PRO A 183 -14.55 -14.23 -2.40
CA PRO A 183 -13.16 -14.58 -2.16
C PRO A 183 -12.33 -14.46 -3.46
N ILE A 184 -11.07 -14.08 -3.31
CA ILE A 184 -10.09 -14.10 -4.40
C ILE A 184 -9.73 -15.54 -4.80
N THR A 185 -9.18 -15.71 -6.01
CA THR A 185 -8.65 -17.00 -6.47
C THR A 185 -7.21 -17.20 -5.96
N PHE A 186 -7.04 -17.89 -4.84
CA PHE A 186 -5.73 -18.26 -4.29
C PHE A 186 -5.73 -19.75 -3.94
N SER A 187 -4.88 -20.54 -4.61
CA SER A 187 -4.92 -22.00 -4.51
C SER A 187 -4.29 -22.53 -3.23
N ASP A 188 -4.73 -23.70 -2.78
CA ASP A 188 -4.20 -24.36 -1.58
C ASP A 188 -2.71 -24.73 -1.77
N GLU A 189 -2.26 -25.02 -2.99
CA GLU A 189 -0.85 -25.29 -3.28
C GLU A 189 0.01 -24.05 -3.07
N LEU A 190 -0.43 -22.88 -3.56
CA LEU A 190 0.28 -21.62 -3.35
C LEU A 190 0.27 -21.22 -1.87
N SER A 191 -0.86 -21.43 -1.18
CA SER A 191 -0.99 -21.20 0.25
C SER A 191 -0.06 -22.11 1.07
N ALA A 192 0.08 -23.39 0.70
CA ALA A 192 0.99 -24.32 1.34
C ALA A 192 2.47 -23.94 1.09
N GLU A 193 2.81 -23.53 -0.14
CA GLU A 193 4.16 -23.13 -0.50
C GLU A 193 4.58 -21.81 0.13
N HIS A 194 3.76 -20.76 -0.01
CA HIS A 194 4.09 -19.39 0.37
C HIS A 194 3.47 -18.91 1.68
N GLY A 195 2.60 -19.68 2.30
CA GLY A 195 1.85 -19.29 3.49
C GLY A 195 0.55 -18.57 3.16
N ARG A 196 -0.29 -18.44 4.18
CA ARG A 196 -1.62 -17.82 4.09
C ARG A 196 -1.53 -16.29 4.10
N PRO A 197 -2.49 -15.55 3.49
CA PRO A 197 -2.58 -14.11 3.60
C PRO A 197 -2.71 -13.63 5.06
N ILE A 198 -1.99 -12.57 5.41
CA ILE A 198 -1.99 -11.96 6.76
C ILE A 198 -2.05 -10.43 6.75
N GLN A 199 -1.72 -9.79 5.63
CA GLN A 199 -1.86 -8.35 5.45
C GLN A 199 -2.33 -8.05 4.03
N ILE A 200 -3.15 -7.02 3.86
CA ILE A 200 -3.65 -6.55 2.57
C ILE A 200 -3.33 -5.07 2.34
N SER A 201 -3.22 -4.66 1.07
CA SER A 201 -3.18 -3.26 0.66
C SER A 201 -3.84 -3.08 -0.71
N ALA A 202 -4.47 -1.92 -0.94
CA ALA A 202 -5.22 -1.61 -2.16
C ALA A 202 -4.82 -0.23 -2.70
N GLY A 203 -4.73 -0.09 -4.02
CA GLY A 203 -4.53 1.17 -4.72
C GLY A 203 -5.72 1.53 -5.60
N ASP A 204 -5.49 2.21 -6.72
CA ASP A 204 -6.54 2.57 -7.67
C ASP A 204 -7.07 1.36 -8.41
N SER A 205 -6.14 0.56 -8.94
CA SER A 205 -6.43 -0.53 -9.88
C SER A 205 -5.63 -1.80 -9.58
N HIS A 206 -4.91 -1.84 -8.45
CA HIS A 206 -4.20 -3.02 -7.97
C HIS A 206 -4.57 -3.34 -6.52
N THR A 207 -4.42 -4.60 -6.18
CA THR A 207 -4.46 -5.08 -4.79
C THR A 207 -3.25 -5.97 -4.54
N ALA A 208 -2.76 -5.98 -3.30
CA ALA A 208 -1.69 -6.86 -2.86
C ALA A 208 -2.00 -7.51 -1.51
N PHE A 209 -1.38 -8.65 -1.26
CA PHE A 209 -1.30 -9.23 0.09
C PHE A 209 0.10 -9.75 0.43
N LEU A 210 0.39 -9.75 1.72
CA LEU A 210 1.57 -10.37 2.33
C LEU A 210 1.15 -11.71 2.93
N THR A 211 1.97 -12.74 2.73
CA THR A 211 1.75 -14.07 3.32
C THR A 211 2.50 -14.24 4.64
N SER A 212 2.07 -15.23 5.42
CA SER A 212 2.68 -15.59 6.71
C SER A 212 4.13 -16.07 6.63
N LYS A 213 4.67 -16.35 5.42
CA LYS A 213 6.11 -16.64 5.23
C LYS A 213 6.90 -15.44 4.73
N GLY A 214 6.25 -14.30 4.47
CA GLY A 214 6.89 -13.08 3.98
C GLY A 214 6.95 -12.97 2.46
N SER A 215 6.07 -13.65 1.72
CA SER A 215 5.92 -13.50 0.27
C SER A 215 4.91 -12.42 -0.08
N VAL A 216 5.16 -11.67 -1.15
CA VAL A 216 4.27 -10.60 -1.62
C VAL A 216 3.59 -11.03 -2.91
N PHE A 217 2.26 -10.99 -2.92
CA PHE A 217 1.43 -11.20 -4.10
C PHE A 217 0.69 -9.92 -4.48
N ALA A 218 0.47 -9.70 -5.77
CA ALA A 218 -0.36 -8.61 -6.26
C ALA A 218 -1.10 -8.98 -7.55
N TRP A 219 -2.21 -8.30 -7.81
CA TRP A 219 -3.02 -8.43 -9.02
C TRP A 219 -3.64 -7.09 -9.41
N GLY A 220 -4.38 -7.07 -10.52
CA GLY A 220 -4.85 -5.84 -11.15
C GLY A 220 -3.79 -5.24 -12.08
N THR A 221 -3.62 -3.92 -12.06
CA THR A 221 -2.60 -3.19 -12.84
C THR A 221 -2.19 -1.88 -12.18
N PHE A 222 -1.00 -1.39 -12.52
CA PHE A 222 -0.62 -0.01 -12.25
C PHE A 222 -0.93 0.88 -13.46
N ARG A 223 -1.31 2.13 -13.20
CA ARG A 223 -1.53 3.17 -14.20
C ARG A 223 -0.63 4.37 -13.95
N ASP A 224 -0.33 5.13 -15.00
CA ASP A 224 0.22 6.49 -14.85
C ASP A 224 -0.51 7.44 -15.81
N LYS A 225 -0.03 8.68 -15.91
CA LYS A 225 -0.60 9.75 -16.77
C LYS A 225 -0.79 9.35 -18.24
N GLN A 226 -0.10 8.33 -18.74
CA GLN A 226 -0.20 7.84 -20.12
C GLN A 226 -1.10 6.58 -20.25
N GLY A 227 -1.74 6.11 -19.17
CA GLY A 227 -2.66 4.96 -19.16
C GLY A 227 -2.10 3.74 -18.43
N CYS A 228 -2.43 2.52 -18.89
CA CYS A 228 -1.96 1.26 -18.30
C CYS A 228 -0.43 1.15 -18.39
N LEU A 229 0.23 0.88 -17.26
CA LEU A 229 1.68 0.66 -17.17
C LEU A 229 2.01 -0.84 -17.24
N GLY A 230 1.16 -1.67 -16.65
CA GLY A 230 1.43 -3.08 -16.38
C GLY A 230 1.51 -3.37 -14.88
N LEU A 231 1.56 -4.65 -14.54
CA LEU A 231 1.68 -5.13 -13.17
C LEU A 231 3.05 -5.75 -12.88
N PHE A 232 3.55 -6.58 -13.80
CA PHE A 232 4.70 -7.44 -13.56
C PHE A 232 5.48 -7.74 -14.84
N ILE A 233 6.76 -8.09 -14.70
CA ILE A 233 7.63 -8.51 -15.80
C ILE A 233 7.85 -10.02 -15.75
N LYS A 234 7.36 -10.74 -16.76
CA LYS A 234 7.65 -12.17 -16.88
C LYS A 234 9.07 -12.36 -17.44
N HIS A 235 9.99 -12.81 -16.61
CA HIS A 235 11.32 -13.20 -17.05
C HIS A 235 11.32 -14.69 -17.48
N ASN A 236 11.87 -15.01 -18.65
CA ASN A 236 12.18 -16.39 -19.03
C ASN A 236 13.63 -16.69 -18.66
N PRO A 237 13.89 -17.38 -17.52
CA PRO A 237 15.26 -17.63 -17.07
C PRO A 237 16.07 -18.53 -18.01
N LYS A 238 15.42 -19.25 -18.95
CA LYS A 238 16.09 -20.15 -19.90
C LYS A 238 16.49 -19.48 -21.22
N ASP A 239 16.06 -18.25 -21.46
CA ASP A 239 16.38 -17.53 -22.69
C ASP A 239 16.61 -16.04 -22.41
N HIS A 240 17.89 -15.67 -22.24
CA HIS A 240 18.30 -14.28 -22.07
C HIS A 240 18.06 -13.40 -23.31
N ARG A 241 17.66 -13.98 -24.45
CA ARG A 241 17.22 -13.29 -25.67
C ARG A 241 15.70 -13.23 -25.80
N ALA A 242 14.94 -13.92 -24.96
CA ALA A 242 13.48 -13.83 -24.97
C ALA A 242 13.07 -12.40 -24.67
N GLN A 243 12.12 -11.90 -25.45
CA GLN A 243 11.56 -10.57 -25.25
C GLN A 243 10.97 -10.48 -23.83
N THR A 244 11.35 -9.40 -23.13
CA THR A 244 10.76 -9.07 -21.84
C THR A 244 9.27 -8.86 -22.02
N GLN A 245 8.45 -9.73 -21.44
CA GLN A 245 7.00 -9.63 -21.56
C GLN A 245 6.44 -8.89 -20.34
N ILE A 246 5.81 -7.75 -20.61
CA ILE A 246 5.05 -7.00 -19.61
C ILE A 246 3.68 -7.68 -19.48
N VAL A 247 3.32 -8.04 -18.26
CA VAL A 247 1.96 -8.47 -17.93
C VAL A 247 1.16 -7.20 -17.67
N GLU A 248 0.26 -6.86 -18.59
CA GLU A 248 -0.51 -5.61 -18.53
C GLU A 248 -1.45 -5.57 -17.32
N LYS A 249 -2.17 -6.66 -17.06
CA LYS A 249 -3.01 -6.80 -15.89
C LYS A 249 -3.15 -8.27 -15.50
N SER A 250 -3.53 -8.54 -14.25
CA SER A 250 -3.78 -9.90 -13.77
C SER A 250 -5.13 -10.02 -13.07
N VAL A 251 -5.90 -11.04 -13.47
CA VAL A 251 -7.17 -11.44 -12.83
C VAL A 251 -6.97 -12.26 -11.57
N THR A 252 -5.80 -12.82 -11.35
CA THR A 252 -5.47 -13.61 -10.16
C THR A 252 -4.17 -13.12 -9.52
N PRO A 253 -3.96 -13.37 -8.22
CA PRO A 253 -2.73 -13.01 -7.51
C PRO A 253 -1.47 -13.58 -8.19
N LEU A 254 -0.53 -12.70 -8.54
CA LEU A 254 0.80 -13.08 -9.03
C LEU A 254 1.85 -12.90 -7.94
N LEU A 255 2.80 -13.83 -7.87
CA LEU A 255 3.95 -13.72 -6.97
C LEU A 255 4.86 -12.58 -7.44
N ILE A 256 4.90 -11.49 -6.68
CA ILE A 256 5.74 -10.31 -6.95
C ILE A 256 7.12 -10.48 -6.32
N SER A 257 7.17 -11.00 -5.09
CA SER A 257 8.42 -11.28 -4.39
C SER A 257 8.32 -12.54 -3.54
N SER A 258 9.28 -13.43 -3.72
CA SER A 258 9.36 -14.68 -2.96
C SER A 258 10.06 -14.46 -1.62
N PHE A 259 9.55 -15.06 -0.54
CA PHE A 259 10.23 -15.08 0.76
C PHE A 259 11.65 -15.66 0.71
N ARG A 260 11.96 -16.45 -0.33
CA ARG A 260 13.30 -17.00 -0.58
C ARG A 260 14.29 -15.94 -1.05
N GLU A 261 13.81 -14.85 -1.63
CA GLU A 261 14.62 -13.71 -2.09
C GLU A 261 14.63 -12.61 -1.02
N HIS A 262 13.43 -12.21 -0.61
CA HIS A 262 13.18 -11.12 0.32
C HIS A 262 12.05 -11.52 1.27
N VAL A 263 12.34 -11.60 2.56
CA VAL A 263 11.31 -11.85 3.58
C VAL A 263 10.65 -10.51 3.92
N ALA A 264 9.51 -10.24 3.31
CA ALA A 264 8.71 -9.06 3.59
C ALA A 264 8.00 -9.18 4.94
N VAL A 265 7.89 -8.06 5.66
CA VAL A 265 7.21 -7.94 6.97
C VAL A 265 6.06 -6.93 6.95
N LYS A 266 6.06 -5.98 6.00
CA LYS A 266 4.97 -5.03 5.80
C LYS A 266 4.81 -4.70 4.32
N ILE A 267 3.57 -4.55 3.86
CA ILE A 267 3.21 -4.00 2.54
C ILE A 267 2.39 -2.71 2.70
N CYS A 268 2.50 -1.81 1.74
CA CYS A 268 1.61 -0.65 1.62
C CYS A 268 1.48 -0.20 0.16
N SER A 269 0.28 0.28 -0.20
CA SER A 269 -0.04 0.74 -1.54
C SER A 269 -0.35 2.23 -1.49
N GLY A 270 0.17 3.00 -2.45
CA GLY A 270 -0.49 4.25 -2.85
C GLY A 270 -1.44 3.98 -4.02
N PHE A 271 -1.80 5.01 -4.77
CA PHE A 271 -2.71 4.87 -5.92
C PHE A 271 -2.19 3.90 -6.98
N ASN A 272 -0.96 4.08 -7.43
CA ASN A 272 -0.41 3.30 -8.54
C ASN A 272 1.00 2.76 -8.27
N HIS A 273 1.33 2.53 -7.00
CA HIS A 273 2.59 1.91 -6.61
C HIS A 273 2.41 1.03 -5.37
N LEU A 274 3.32 0.08 -5.22
CA LEU A 274 3.40 -0.83 -4.09
C LEU A 274 4.79 -0.73 -3.47
N ALA A 275 4.85 -0.69 -2.15
CA ALA A 275 6.08 -0.82 -1.40
C ALA A 275 5.98 -2.00 -0.42
N PHE A 276 7.13 -2.66 -0.19
CA PHE A 276 7.25 -3.62 0.89
C PHE A 276 8.54 -3.43 1.67
N LEU A 277 8.43 -3.57 3.00
CA LEU A 277 9.53 -3.54 3.94
C LEU A 277 9.96 -4.97 4.25
N THR A 278 11.26 -5.24 4.20
CA THR A 278 11.84 -6.54 4.53
C THR A 278 12.28 -6.62 5.98
N CYS A 279 12.43 -7.84 6.50
CA CYS A 279 12.87 -8.08 7.88
C CYS A 279 14.26 -7.49 8.19
N ASP A 280 15.11 -7.29 7.17
CA ASP A 280 16.42 -6.63 7.28
C ASP A 280 16.36 -5.11 7.06
N GLY A 281 15.17 -4.50 7.06
CA GLY A 281 14.97 -3.06 7.05
C GLY A 281 15.17 -2.38 5.70
N LYS A 282 15.02 -3.10 4.58
CA LYS A 282 15.05 -2.51 3.24
C LYS A 282 13.64 -2.31 2.71
N ILE A 283 13.45 -1.23 1.96
CA ILE A 283 12.18 -0.94 1.29
C ILE A 283 12.37 -1.15 -0.20
N PHE A 284 11.50 -1.98 -0.78
CA PHE A 284 11.42 -2.21 -2.21
C PHE A 284 10.15 -1.56 -2.76
N THR A 285 10.24 -1.00 -3.96
CA THR A 285 9.11 -0.33 -4.62
C THR A 285 8.95 -0.81 -6.07
N LEU A 286 7.71 -0.85 -6.52
CA LEU A 286 7.33 -1.08 -7.92
C LEU A 286 6.03 -0.35 -8.27
N GLY A 287 5.77 -0.20 -9.57
CA GLY A 287 4.59 0.47 -10.12
C GLY A 287 4.93 1.77 -10.83
N ALA A 288 4.00 2.72 -10.88
CA ALA A 288 4.22 4.02 -11.49
C ALA A 288 5.31 4.82 -10.75
N GLY A 289 6.11 5.58 -11.51
CA GLY A 289 7.20 6.40 -10.98
C GLY A 289 7.25 7.81 -11.58
N ASP A 290 6.15 8.25 -12.19
CA ASP A 290 5.99 9.52 -12.91
C ASP A 290 5.88 10.75 -11.99
N CYS A 291 5.70 10.54 -10.70
CA CYS A 291 5.73 11.56 -9.64
C CYS A 291 6.85 11.28 -8.61
N GLY A 292 7.82 10.41 -8.93
CA GLY A 292 8.92 10.07 -8.04
C GLY A 292 8.59 9.06 -6.92
N GLN A 293 7.36 8.57 -6.83
CA GLN A 293 6.84 7.70 -5.77
C GLN A 293 7.56 6.35 -5.60
N LEU A 294 8.44 5.97 -6.54
CA LEU A 294 9.31 4.80 -6.37
C LEU A 294 10.58 5.08 -5.55
N GLY A 295 11.01 6.34 -5.40
CA GLY A 295 12.18 6.71 -4.57
C GLY A 295 13.52 6.14 -5.06
N ARG A 296 13.62 5.76 -6.34
CA ARG A 296 14.82 5.11 -6.92
C ARG A 296 15.05 5.40 -8.40
N LEU A 297 14.12 6.09 -9.05
CA LEU A 297 14.20 6.44 -10.47
C LEU A 297 14.12 7.96 -10.58
N GLY A 298 15.15 8.58 -11.16
CA GLY A 298 15.22 10.03 -11.34
C GLY A 298 14.17 10.58 -12.34
N PRO A 299 14.05 11.92 -12.43
CA PRO A 299 13.02 12.61 -13.22
C PRO A 299 13.08 12.30 -14.71
N GLN A 300 14.24 11.90 -15.24
CA GLN A 300 14.39 11.48 -16.64
C GLN A 300 13.52 10.28 -17.03
N PHE A 301 12.97 9.54 -16.05
CA PHE A 301 12.08 8.41 -16.31
C PHE A 301 10.59 8.81 -16.37
N ARG A 302 10.23 10.06 -16.06
CA ARG A 302 8.85 10.58 -16.03
C ARG A 302 8.15 10.50 -17.40
N ASP A 303 8.81 10.97 -18.45
CA ASP A 303 8.22 11.02 -19.80
C ASP A 303 8.61 9.82 -20.69
N SER A 304 9.34 8.85 -20.12
CA SER A 304 10.10 7.85 -20.89
C SER A 304 9.41 6.49 -21.00
N ARG A 305 8.07 6.45 -21.15
CA ARG A 305 7.34 5.24 -21.60
C ARG A 305 7.72 4.78 -23.01
N THR A 306 8.50 5.59 -23.74
CA THR A 306 9.01 5.24 -25.07
C THR A 306 9.95 4.03 -25.07
N SER A 307 10.46 3.60 -23.90
CA SER A 307 11.34 2.44 -23.79
C SER A 307 10.79 1.37 -22.85
N VAL A 308 10.68 0.14 -23.36
CA VAL A 308 10.42 -1.08 -22.57
C VAL A 308 11.37 -1.20 -21.38
N ARG A 309 12.61 -0.71 -21.52
CA ARG A 309 13.61 -0.71 -20.44
C ARG A 309 13.18 0.15 -19.25
N THR A 310 12.53 1.29 -19.49
CA THR A 310 12.03 2.16 -18.43
C THR A 310 10.90 1.49 -17.67
N ILE A 311 9.90 0.96 -18.40
CA ILE A 311 8.77 0.23 -17.81
C ILE A 311 9.25 -0.98 -17.01
N THR A 312 10.22 -1.72 -17.55
CA THR A 312 10.84 -2.87 -16.85
C THR A 312 11.46 -2.46 -15.52
N ARG A 313 12.14 -1.30 -15.46
CA ARG A 313 12.72 -0.79 -14.22
C ARG A 313 11.66 -0.36 -13.20
N MET A 314 10.50 0.10 -13.65
CA MET A 314 9.38 0.49 -12.81
C MET A 314 8.66 -0.74 -12.21
N LEU A 315 8.43 -1.78 -13.02
CA LEU A 315 7.64 -2.95 -12.63
C LEU A 315 8.43 -4.05 -11.92
N ILE A 316 9.77 -4.02 -11.97
CA ILE A 316 10.60 -4.92 -11.15
C ILE A 316 10.79 -4.31 -9.76
N PRO A 317 10.44 -5.02 -8.68
CA PRO A 317 10.78 -4.60 -7.32
C PRO A 317 12.28 -4.32 -7.19
N ALA A 318 12.63 -3.13 -6.73
CA ALA A 318 14.00 -2.77 -6.45
C ALA A 318 14.07 -1.86 -5.22
N PRO A 319 15.20 -1.88 -4.48
CA PRO A 319 15.33 -1.10 -3.27
C PRO A 319 15.31 0.41 -3.56
N ILE A 320 14.77 1.19 -2.64
CA ILE A 320 14.87 2.66 -2.68
C ILE A 320 16.33 3.12 -2.58
N VAL A 321 16.63 4.31 -3.10
CA VAL A 321 17.98 4.89 -3.06
C VAL A 321 17.93 6.24 -2.34
N PRO A 322 18.07 6.26 -1.01
CA PRO A 322 18.17 7.51 -0.26
C PRO A 322 19.37 8.33 -0.73
N GLU A 323 19.25 9.65 -0.73
CA GLU A 323 20.34 10.54 -1.17
C GLU A 323 21.59 10.44 -0.27
N VAL A 324 21.41 10.03 0.98
CA VAL A 324 22.50 9.85 1.95
C VAL A 324 23.26 8.55 1.64
N ARG A 325 24.57 8.67 1.37
CA ARG A 325 25.50 7.59 0.94
C ARG A 325 25.71 6.42 1.94
N HIS A 326 24.94 6.33 3.01
CA HIS A 326 25.05 5.24 3.98
C HIS A 326 23.89 4.26 3.83
N SER A 327 24.10 3.00 4.25
CA SER A 327 23.06 1.98 4.35
C SER A 327 22.04 2.38 5.41
N THR A 328 21.08 3.22 5.04
CA THR A 328 19.93 3.55 5.89
C THR A 328 18.98 2.36 5.92
N PHE A 329 18.66 1.89 7.12
CA PHE A 329 17.67 0.85 7.36
C PHE A 329 16.42 1.47 7.97
N PHE A 330 15.28 0.90 7.61
CA PHE A 330 13.97 1.41 7.97
C PHE A 330 13.27 0.43 8.89
N LYS A 331 12.53 0.96 9.85
CA LYS A 331 11.66 0.19 10.74
C LYS A 331 10.19 0.31 10.36
N ASP A 332 9.82 1.22 9.47
CA ASP A 332 8.45 1.38 9.00
C ASP A 332 8.36 2.08 7.64
N VAL A 333 7.26 1.85 6.93
CA VAL A 333 6.93 2.46 5.63
C VAL A 333 5.43 2.68 5.48
N TRP A 334 5.04 3.79 4.85
CA TRP A 334 3.67 4.12 4.46
C TRP A 334 3.65 4.68 3.04
N CYS A 335 2.65 4.27 2.27
CA CYS A 335 2.36 4.80 0.94
C CYS A 335 0.93 5.34 0.95
N THR A 336 0.72 6.50 0.35
CA THR A 336 -0.58 7.17 0.36
C THR A 336 -0.67 8.11 -0.84
N GLY A 337 -1.77 8.08 -1.62
CA GLY A 337 -1.84 8.78 -2.91
C GLY A 337 -0.60 8.54 -3.79
N TYR A 338 0.13 9.62 -4.10
CA TYR A 338 1.43 9.61 -4.80
C TYR A 338 2.65 9.83 -3.89
N CYS A 339 2.48 9.69 -2.57
CA CYS A 339 3.45 9.99 -1.52
C CYS A 339 3.95 8.71 -0.84
N CYS A 340 5.17 8.77 -0.33
CA CYS A 340 5.77 7.72 0.48
C CYS A 340 6.50 8.31 1.69
N PHE A 341 6.38 7.61 2.81
CA PHE A 341 7.00 7.94 4.09
C PHE A 341 7.74 6.72 4.60
N ALA A 342 8.96 6.88 5.10
CA ALA A 342 9.71 5.81 5.73
C ALA A 342 10.38 6.27 7.01
N LYS A 343 10.21 5.49 8.07
CA LYS A 343 10.81 5.76 9.38
C LYS A 343 12.11 4.97 9.50
N ALA A 344 13.23 5.67 9.60
CA ALA A 344 14.54 5.08 9.80
C ALA A 344 14.73 4.56 11.23
N GLU A 345 15.81 3.79 11.47
CA GLU A 345 16.18 3.31 12.81
C GLU A 345 16.26 4.43 13.86
N ASP A 346 16.74 5.60 13.46
CA ASP A 346 16.92 6.79 14.31
C ASP A 346 15.66 7.67 14.42
N ASP A 347 14.50 7.15 14.01
CA ASP A 347 13.21 7.85 13.93
C ASP A 347 13.16 9.01 12.92
N THR A 348 14.21 9.21 12.10
CA THR A 348 14.13 10.16 10.98
C THR A 348 13.07 9.71 9.98
N ILE A 349 12.18 10.62 9.61
CA ILE A 349 11.20 10.42 8.55
C ILE A 349 11.82 10.84 7.21
N TYR A 350 11.92 9.88 6.31
CA TYR A 350 12.24 10.11 4.91
C TYR A 350 10.96 10.16 4.08
N VAL A 351 10.91 11.08 3.13
CA VAL A 351 9.77 11.33 2.25
C VAL A 351 10.19 11.36 0.80
N TRP A 352 9.31 10.88 -0.08
CA TRP A 352 9.47 10.99 -1.54
C TRP A 352 8.10 10.87 -2.23
N GLY A 353 8.04 11.20 -3.53
CA GLY A 353 6.79 11.26 -4.29
C GLY A 353 6.33 12.68 -4.60
N LEU A 354 5.03 12.84 -4.82
CA LEU A 354 4.42 14.13 -5.18
C LEU A 354 4.36 15.09 -3.98
N ASN A 355 4.69 16.36 -4.21
CA ASN A 355 4.72 17.43 -3.20
C ASN A 355 4.16 18.77 -3.71
N ASN A 356 3.29 18.74 -4.72
CA ASN A 356 2.71 19.93 -5.36
C ASN A 356 1.85 20.81 -4.42
N TYR A 357 1.48 20.30 -3.24
CA TYR A 357 0.77 21.03 -2.19
C TYR A 357 1.50 20.95 -0.84
N TYR A 358 2.81 20.66 -0.81
CA TYR A 358 3.61 20.54 0.42
C TYR A 358 3.26 19.33 1.32
N GLN A 359 2.49 18.37 0.78
CA GLN A 359 1.98 17.23 1.53
C GLN A 359 3.08 16.30 2.09
N LEU A 360 4.32 16.34 1.58
CA LEU A 360 5.44 15.58 2.14
C LEU A 360 6.12 16.28 3.33
N GLY A 361 5.67 17.46 3.74
CA GLY A 361 6.36 18.22 4.79
C GLY A 361 7.79 18.57 4.40
N TYR A 362 7.99 18.90 3.14
CA TYR A 362 9.27 19.28 2.54
C TYR A 362 9.08 20.58 1.76
N VAL A 363 9.96 21.55 2.00
CA VAL A 363 9.97 22.83 1.28
C VAL A 363 11.11 22.77 0.26
N PRO A 364 10.81 22.70 -1.05
CA PRO A 364 11.86 22.62 -2.05
C PRO A 364 12.60 23.96 -2.18
N ASN A 365 13.92 23.90 -2.43
CA ASN A 365 14.72 25.08 -2.75
C ASN A 365 14.28 25.74 -4.06
N ASP A 366 13.85 24.92 -5.02
CA ASP A 366 13.26 25.34 -6.29
C ASP A 366 11.74 25.18 -6.21
N PRO A 367 10.95 26.26 -6.26
CA PRO A 367 9.49 26.19 -6.24
C PRO A 367 8.87 25.37 -7.38
N GLU A 368 9.58 25.17 -8.50
CA GLU A 368 9.12 24.32 -9.60
C GLU A 368 9.28 22.82 -9.30
N GLN A 369 10.07 22.45 -8.29
CA GLN A 369 10.24 21.07 -7.84
C GLN A 369 9.02 20.61 -7.04
N ILE A 370 8.03 20.10 -7.77
CA ILE A 370 6.77 19.59 -7.20
C ILE A 370 6.81 18.09 -6.88
N ASP A 371 7.90 17.39 -7.18
CA ASP A 371 8.05 15.95 -6.97
C ASP A 371 9.47 15.54 -6.58
N LEU A 372 9.55 14.54 -5.70
CA LEU A 372 10.77 14.04 -5.08
C LEU A 372 11.03 12.61 -5.56
N HIS A 373 12.03 12.45 -6.43
CA HIS A 373 12.38 11.16 -7.05
C HIS A 373 13.24 10.24 -6.18
N PHE A 374 13.77 10.76 -5.09
CA PHE A 374 14.60 10.04 -4.13
C PHE A 374 14.19 10.42 -2.70
N PRO A 375 14.30 9.49 -1.73
CA PRO A 375 14.04 9.77 -0.33
C PRO A 375 14.93 10.88 0.20
N VAL A 376 14.28 11.94 0.71
CA VAL A 376 14.91 13.05 1.44
C VAL A 376 14.37 13.09 2.86
N LYS A 377 15.09 13.73 3.79
CA LYS A 377 14.56 13.94 5.14
C LYS A 377 13.46 15.00 5.09
N SER A 378 12.36 14.77 5.78
CA SER A 378 11.34 15.80 5.97
C SER A 378 11.83 16.85 6.97
N GLU A 379 11.52 18.12 6.70
CA GLU A 379 11.80 19.24 7.60
C GLU A 379 10.69 19.41 8.65
N HIS A 380 9.47 18.97 8.34
CA HIS A 380 8.30 19.12 9.20
C HIS A 380 7.97 17.87 10.03
N PHE A 381 8.35 16.67 9.57
CA PHE A 381 8.20 15.43 10.34
C PHE A 381 9.48 15.13 11.12
N GLU A 382 9.72 15.92 12.17
CA GLU A 382 10.90 15.83 13.01
C GLU A 382 11.04 14.46 13.70
N SER A 383 12.27 14.00 13.89
CA SER A 383 12.60 12.74 14.58
C SER A 383 12.40 12.78 16.11
N SER A 384 12.19 13.98 16.65
CA SER A 384 11.79 14.22 18.04
C SER A 384 10.37 13.70 18.33
N VAL A 385 9.50 13.71 17.32
CA VAL A 385 8.13 13.18 17.37
C VAL A 385 8.10 11.73 16.90
N LYS A 386 7.43 10.85 17.65
CA LYS A 386 7.33 9.43 17.28
C LYS A 386 6.11 9.20 16.40
N TRP A 387 6.28 9.42 15.11
CA TRP A 387 5.23 9.20 14.11
C TRP A 387 4.79 7.72 14.04
N THR A 388 3.48 7.51 14.10
CA THR A 388 2.83 6.19 14.12
C THR A 388 2.02 5.91 12.86
N ASN A 389 1.51 6.94 12.17
CA ASN A 389 0.73 6.76 10.95
C ASN A 389 0.77 7.99 10.03
N PHE A 390 0.63 7.75 8.73
CA PHE A 390 0.44 8.76 7.68
C PHE A 390 -0.66 8.27 6.72
N SER A 391 -1.61 9.13 6.38
CA SER A 391 -2.70 8.81 5.45
C SER A 391 -3.16 10.05 4.66
N GLY A 392 -3.73 9.86 3.47
CA GLY A 392 -4.27 10.91 2.61
C GLY A 392 -3.77 10.86 1.16
N ASP A 393 -3.88 11.97 0.45
CA ASP A 393 -3.47 12.08 -0.96
C ASP A 393 -2.68 13.38 -1.18
N HIS A 394 -3.39 14.45 -1.56
CA HIS A 394 -2.83 15.80 -1.67
C HIS A 394 -2.78 16.53 -0.32
N HIS A 395 -3.39 15.97 0.71
CA HIS A 395 -3.20 16.32 2.12
C HIS A 395 -2.74 15.08 2.87
N ILE A 396 -2.04 15.28 3.98
CA ILE A 396 -1.65 14.22 4.89
C ILE A 396 -2.30 14.48 6.24
N VAL A 397 -2.90 13.44 6.80
CA VAL A 397 -3.26 13.33 8.21
C VAL A 397 -2.29 12.35 8.86
N ALA A 398 -1.55 12.81 9.86
CA ALA A 398 -0.53 12.03 10.56
C ALA A 398 -0.82 11.97 12.07
N THR A 399 -0.39 10.88 12.72
CA THR A 399 -0.47 10.73 14.17
C THR A 399 0.88 10.38 14.77
N ASP A 400 1.08 10.79 16.02
CA ASP A 400 2.23 10.40 16.84
C ASP A 400 1.86 9.32 17.87
N ASP A 401 2.78 8.98 18.77
CA ASP A 401 2.58 8.02 19.86
C ASP A 401 1.81 8.62 21.04
N GLN A 402 1.75 9.94 21.13
CA GLN A 402 0.95 10.71 22.11
C GLN A 402 -0.51 10.91 21.67
N LYS A 403 -0.89 10.35 20.53
CA LYS A 403 -2.26 10.41 19.97
C LYS A 403 -2.69 11.82 19.56
N ASN A 404 -1.71 12.67 19.24
CA ASN A 404 -1.96 13.94 18.58
C ASN A 404 -2.21 13.73 17.08
N VAL A 405 -3.05 14.57 16.49
CA VAL A 405 -3.34 14.56 15.05
C VAL A 405 -2.75 15.80 14.40
N TYR A 406 -2.08 15.60 13.27
CA TYR A 406 -1.48 16.66 12.48
C TYR A 406 -1.93 16.61 11.02
N THR A 407 -2.03 17.77 10.40
CA THR A 407 -2.42 17.93 9.00
C THR A 407 -1.47 18.85 8.24
N ILE A 408 -1.21 18.54 6.98
CA ILE A 408 -0.42 19.35 6.04
C ILE A 408 -0.89 19.08 4.62
N GLY A 409 -0.66 20.01 3.69
CA GLY A 409 -0.95 19.78 2.28
C GLY A 409 -2.05 20.70 1.74
N ARG A 410 -2.81 20.18 0.78
CA ARG A 410 -3.91 20.89 0.12
C ARG A 410 -5.04 21.22 1.11
N GLY A 411 -5.53 22.47 1.08
CA GLY A 411 -6.61 22.95 1.94
C GLY A 411 -8.02 22.78 1.39
N HIS A 412 -8.14 22.68 0.06
CA HIS A 412 -9.42 22.66 -0.65
C HIS A 412 -10.40 21.60 -0.08
N ASP A 413 -11.70 21.90 -0.11
CA ASP A 413 -12.77 21.08 0.47
C ASP A 413 -12.64 20.90 1.99
N PHE A 414 -11.89 21.77 2.68
CA PHE A 414 -11.60 21.69 4.11
C PHE A 414 -10.98 20.37 4.57
N ARG A 415 -10.27 19.66 3.68
CA ARG A 415 -9.67 18.34 3.98
C ARG A 415 -8.65 18.35 5.12
N LEU A 416 -8.14 19.53 5.49
CA LEU A 416 -7.25 19.75 6.65
C LEU A 416 -8.00 19.86 7.98
N GLY A 417 -9.31 20.14 7.99
CA GLY A 417 -10.10 20.18 9.22
C GLY A 417 -9.80 21.36 10.16
N ASN A 418 -9.16 22.41 9.64
CA ASN A 418 -8.69 23.56 10.40
C ASN A 418 -9.55 24.81 10.15
N SER A 419 -10.79 24.65 9.66
CA SER A 419 -11.70 25.74 9.22
C SER A 419 -11.19 26.61 8.07
N SER A 420 -10.04 26.28 7.47
CA SER A 420 -9.46 26.99 6.34
C SER A 420 -9.52 26.15 5.08
N ASN A 421 -9.75 26.81 3.95
CA ASN A 421 -9.69 26.19 2.62
C ASN A 421 -8.32 26.40 1.94
N GLU A 422 -7.37 27.02 2.64
CA GLU A 422 -6.02 27.34 2.17
C GLU A 422 -5.05 26.18 2.38
N ASN A 423 -4.08 26.04 1.47
CA ASN A 423 -3.03 25.03 1.60
C ASN A 423 -2.14 25.29 2.82
N ALA A 424 -1.85 24.24 3.57
CA ALA A 424 -0.92 24.27 4.69
C ALA A 424 0.47 23.83 4.20
N GLN A 425 1.40 24.79 4.11
CA GLN A 425 2.80 24.51 3.76
C GLN A 425 3.60 23.95 4.94
N VAL A 426 3.11 24.20 6.15
CA VAL A 426 3.71 23.77 7.41
C VAL A 426 2.76 22.82 8.13
N LEU A 427 3.33 21.90 8.90
CA LEU A 427 2.55 20.94 9.67
C LEU A 427 1.73 21.65 10.76
N GLN A 428 0.43 21.35 10.80
CA GLN A 428 -0.51 21.94 11.75
C GLN A 428 -1.05 20.86 12.67
N LYS A 429 -1.11 21.14 13.97
CA LYS A 429 -1.72 20.25 14.96
C LYS A 429 -3.21 20.57 15.11
N LEU A 430 -4.09 19.57 15.08
CA LEU A 430 -5.53 19.74 15.31
C LEU A 430 -5.86 19.62 16.80
N SER A 431 -5.85 20.76 17.51
CA SER A 431 -6.02 20.82 18.96
C SER A 431 -7.32 20.18 19.48
N ASP A 432 -8.38 20.19 18.67
CA ASP A 432 -9.68 19.61 19.03
C ASP A 432 -9.65 18.07 19.13
N LEU A 433 -8.55 17.43 18.68
CA LEU A 433 -8.36 15.97 18.67
C LEU A 433 -7.25 15.50 19.63
N ASP A 434 -6.74 16.37 20.51
CA ASP A 434 -5.56 16.09 21.32
C ASP A 434 -5.74 14.89 22.29
N GLY A 435 -4.86 13.89 22.16
CA GLY A 435 -4.68 12.82 23.14
C GLY A 435 -5.79 11.75 23.19
N VAL A 436 -6.78 11.83 22.30
CA VAL A 436 -7.96 10.93 22.33
C VAL A 436 -8.01 9.93 21.18
N VAL A 437 -7.23 10.16 20.13
CA VAL A 437 -7.35 9.46 18.85
C VAL A 437 -6.62 8.12 18.87
N ALA A 438 -7.35 7.05 18.59
CA ALA A 438 -6.82 5.70 18.39
C ALA A 438 -6.18 5.53 17.00
N GLY A 439 -6.71 6.19 15.98
CA GLY A 439 -6.14 6.22 14.63
C GLY A 439 -6.78 7.24 13.70
N VAL A 440 -6.16 7.41 12.53
CA VAL A 440 -6.60 8.31 11.46
C VAL A 440 -6.59 7.61 10.12
N ALA A 441 -7.45 8.08 9.22
CA ALA A 441 -7.47 7.68 7.81
C ALA A 441 -7.92 8.87 6.96
N ALA A 442 -7.41 8.97 5.74
CA ALA A 442 -7.83 10.00 4.81
C ALA A 442 -7.93 9.45 3.38
N GLY A 443 -8.99 9.83 2.70
CA GLY A 443 -9.21 9.53 1.28
C GLY A 443 -8.69 10.67 0.41
N ASN A 444 -9.30 10.87 -0.76
CA ASN A 444 -8.84 11.88 -1.72
C ASN A 444 -8.96 13.33 -1.20
N ASN A 445 -10.04 13.64 -0.48
CA ASN A 445 -10.39 15.00 -0.06
C ASN A 445 -11.22 15.03 1.24
N TYR A 446 -11.26 13.92 1.96
CA TYR A 446 -11.91 13.79 3.26
C TYR A 446 -11.04 12.98 4.22
N SER A 447 -11.34 13.10 5.50
CA SER A 447 -10.52 12.60 6.58
C SER A 447 -11.36 12.08 7.73
N TYR A 448 -10.77 11.15 8.48
CA TYR A 448 -11.35 10.50 9.63
C TYR A 448 -10.34 10.45 10.77
N ALA A 449 -10.85 10.61 11.98
CA ALA A 449 -10.20 10.22 13.22
C ALA A 449 -11.18 9.37 14.03
N TRP A 450 -10.68 8.38 14.77
CA TRP A 450 -11.52 7.62 15.69
C TRP A 450 -10.83 7.41 17.02
N ASN A 451 -11.61 7.31 18.08
CA ASN A 451 -11.14 7.19 19.46
C ASN A 451 -11.37 5.77 19.99
N ASN A 452 -10.72 5.44 21.11
CA ASN A 452 -10.84 4.12 21.75
C ASN A 452 -12.24 3.85 22.34
N ASP A 453 -13.04 4.90 22.57
CA ASP A 453 -14.42 4.80 23.05
C ASP A 453 -15.43 4.45 21.94
N GLY A 454 -14.95 4.36 20.69
CA GLY A 454 -15.78 4.08 19.52
C GLY A 454 -16.30 5.31 18.79
N SER A 455 -16.05 6.53 19.30
CA SER A 455 -16.41 7.75 18.59
C SER A 455 -15.58 7.91 17.31
N VAL A 456 -16.26 8.35 16.25
CA VAL A 456 -15.67 8.64 14.94
C VAL A 456 -15.92 10.10 14.63
N LEU A 457 -14.88 10.81 14.25
CA LEU A 457 -14.95 12.16 13.72
C LEU A 457 -14.54 12.14 12.25
N SER A 458 -15.20 12.97 11.45
CA SER A 458 -14.89 13.14 10.03
C SER A 458 -14.95 14.60 9.62
N TRP A 459 -14.20 14.94 8.58
CA TRP A 459 -14.17 16.26 7.97
C TRP A 459 -13.75 16.19 6.50
N GLY A 460 -13.90 17.29 5.77
CA GLY A 460 -13.58 17.40 4.36
C GLY A 460 -14.81 17.31 3.43
N TYR A 461 -14.59 16.94 2.18
CA TYR A 461 -15.62 16.81 1.14
C TYR A 461 -16.66 15.73 1.44
N ASP A 462 -17.95 16.00 1.20
CA ASP A 462 -19.07 15.08 1.53
C ASP A 462 -20.22 15.06 0.52
N LEU A 463 -20.00 15.35 -0.77
CA LEU A 463 -21.11 15.36 -1.74
C LEU A 463 -21.69 13.97 -2.02
N GLU A 464 -20.90 12.91 -1.87
CA GLU A 464 -21.37 11.53 -1.99
C GLU A 464 -21.50 10.83 -0.63
N GLY A 465 -21.36 11.56 0.47
CA GLY A 465 -21.47 11.01 1.82
C GLY A 465 -20.19 10.32 2.32
N GLU A 466 -19.04 10.68 1.74
CA GLU A 466 -17.72 10.12 2.04
C GLU A 466 -17.34 10.29 3.51
N THR A 467 -17.85 11.31 4.20
CA THR A 467 -17.61 11.59 5.63
C THR A 467 -18.61 10.87 6.56
N GLY A 468 -19.67 10.26 6.01
CA GLY A 468 -20.68 9.54 6.77
C GLY A 468 -21.59 10.42 7.64
N GLN A 469 -21.51 11.74 7.50
CA GLN A 469 -22.23 12.71 8.34
C GLN A 469 -23.72 12.85 8.01
N GLY A 470 -24.17 12.24 6.91
CA GLY A 470 -25.40 12.62 6.23
C GLY A 470 -25.15 13.85 5.36
N LEU A 471 -25.75 13.88 4.17
CA LEU A 471 -25.56 14.96 3.20
C LEU A 471 -26.09 16.28 3.77
N GLU A 472 -25.26 17.32 3.68
CA GLU A 472 -25.57 18.69 4.05
C GLU A 472 -25.41 19.62 2.84
N ASP A 473 -26.12 20.76 2.85
CA ASP A 473 -26.12 21.71 1.72
C ASP A 473 -24.73 22.30 1.42
N SER A 474 -23.83 22.35 2.41
CA SER A 474 -22.46 22.84 2.22
C SER A 474 -21.60 21.91 1.35
N GLY A 475 -21.94 20.62 1.28
CA GLY A 475 -21.14 19.60 0.60
C GLY A 475 -19.75 19.35 1.19
N SER A 476 -19.43 19.93 2.35
CA SER A 476 -18.15 19.77 3.04
C SER A 476 -18.28 20.09 4.53
N ILE A 477 -17.40 19.46 5.31
CA ILE A 477 -17.36 19.52 6.76
C ILE A 477 -16.04 20.20 7.19
N GLU A 478 -16.13 21.41 7.72
CA GLU A 478 -14.97 22.32 7.84
C GLU A 478 -13.95 21.92 8.93
N THR A 479 -14.44 21.27 9.98
CA THR A 479 -13.67 20.86 11.16
C THR A 479 -14.07 19.45 11.59
N PRO A 480 -13.20 18.69 12.28
CA PRO A 480 -13.53 17.37 12.79
C PRO A 480 -14.86 17.36 13.55
N ARG A 481 -15.83 16.59 13.04
CA ARG A 481 -17.19 16.53 13.60
C ARG A 481 -17.57 15.09 13.88
N VAL A 482 -18.23 14.83 15.00
CA VAL A 482 -18.66 13.47 15.38
C VAL A 482 -19.70 12.94 14.39
N VAL A 483 -19.47 11.74 13.85
CA VAL A 483 -20.38 11.03 12.93
C VAL A 483 -21.57 10.45 13.71
N GLN A 484 -22.76 11.01 13.48
CA GLN A 484 -23.98 10.59 14.16
C GLN A 484 -24.69 9.46 13.38
N ALA A 485 -24.29 8.20 13.60
CA ALA A 485 -24.94 7.05 12.96
C ALA A 485 -25.36 5.98 13.99
N ASN A 486 -26.62 5.53 13.91
CA ASN A 486 -27.13 4.48 14.81
C ASN A 486 -26.36 3.15 14.70
N THR A 487 -25.79 2.86 13.53
CA THR A 487 -24.96 1.69 13.25
C THR A 487 -23.58 1.74 13.93
N LEU A 488 -23.12 2.90 14.37
CA LEU A 488 -21.89 3.07 15.16
C LEU A 488 -22.15 2.97 16.67
N LYS A 489 -23.41 2.92 17.13
CA LYS A 489 -23.71 2.75 18.55
C LYS A 489 -23.16 1.43 19.06
N ASN A 490 -22.46 1.47 20.19
CA ASN A 490 -21.82 0.32 20.83
C ASN A 490 -20.79 -0.39 19.95
N VAL A 491 -20.21 0.30 18.96
CA VAL A 491 -19.12 -0.23 18.13
C VAL A 491 -17.81 0.43 18.53
N ARG A 492 -16.84 -0.37 18.96
CA ARG A 492 -15.46 0.11 19.08
C ARG A 492 -14.77 -0.03 17.72
N ILE A 493 -14.46 1.10 17.09
CA ILE A 493 -13.72 1.12 15.83
C ILE A 493 -12.26 0.71 16.05
N VAL A 494 -11.80 -0.23 15.24
CA VAL A 494 -10.43 -0.73 15.22
C VAL A 494 -9.68 -0.15 14.03
N GLN A 495 -10.33 -0.06 12.87
CA GLN A 495 -9.75 0.47 11.66
C GLN A 495 -10.80 1.22 10.84
N ILE A 496 -10.39 2.34 10.24
CA ILE A 496 -11.07 2.96 9.10
C ILE A 496 -10.12 2.90 7.91
N ALA A 497 -10.65 2.52 6.74
CA ALA A 497 -9.93 2.63 5.47
C ALA A 497 -10.71 3.56 4.55
N ALA A 498 -10.05 4.62 4.07
CA ALA A 498 -10.66 5.65 3.24
C ALA A 498 -10.13 5.52 1.81
N GLY A 499 -11.03 5.24 0.87
CA GLY A 499 -10.76 5.12 -0.55
C GLY A 499 -10.97 6.44 -1.29
N GLY A 500 -11.19 6.35 -2.60
CA GLY A 500 -11.38 7.52 -3.45
C GLY A 500 -12.64 8.32 -3.08
N GLN A 501 -13.76 7.62 -3.01
CA GLN A 501 -15.10 8.20 -2.74
C GLN A 501 -15.92 7.36 -1.74
N HIS A 502 -15.28 6.46 -0.99
CA HIS A 502 -15.95 5.61 -0.02
C HIS A 502 -15.05 5.30 1.17
N ALA A 503 -15.66 5.07 2.33
CA ALA A 503 -14.96 4.68 3.54
C ALA A 503 -15.49 3.34 4.06
N LEU A 504 -14.58 2.55 4.62
CA LEU A 504 -14.86 1.28 5.30
C LEU A 504 -14.54 1.42 6.78
N PHE A 505 -15.37 0.83 7.62
CA PHE A 505 -15.21 0.81 9.07
C PHE A 505 -15.18 -0.63 9.53
N MET A 506 -14.18 -0.98 10.33
CA MET A 506 -14.06 -2.29 10.94
C MET A 506 -13.98 -2.13 12.46
N GLY A 507 -14.81 -2.88 13.19
CA GLY A 507 -14.89 -2.74 14.64
C GLY A 507 -15.39 -3.96 15.38
N ILE A 508 -15.50 -3.78 16.69
CA ILE A 508 -16.02 -4.77 17.63
C ILE A 508 -17.34 -4.23 18.17
N LEU A 509 -18.44 -4.92 17.85
CA LEU A 509 -19.74 -4.69 18.46
C LEU A 509 -19.69 -5.16 19.91
N MET A 510 -19.84 -4.20 20.83
CA MET A 510 -19.87 -4.41 22.26
C MET A 510 -21.28 -4.82 22.69
N ALA A 511 -21.39 -5.76 23.64
CA ALA A 511 -22.69 -6.08 24.21
C ALA A 511 -23.27 -4.86 24.93
N ASP A 512 -24.57 -4.60 24.74
CA ASP A 512 -25.28 -3.60 25.51
C ASP A 512 -25.10 -3.94 26.99
N LYS A 513 -24.57 -2.99 27.77
CA LYS A 513 -24.70 -3.08 29.22
C LYS A 513 -26.20 -2.98 29.51
N ILE A 514 -26.85 -4.13 29.69
CA ILE A 514 -28.18 -4.16 30.28
C ILE A 514 -28.00 -3.54 31.66
N ASP A 515 -28.48 -2.31 31.83
CA ASP A 515 -28.61 -1.68 33.14
C ASP A 515 -29.54 -2.55 33.99
N LYS A 516 -28.93 -3.46 34.76
CA LYS A 516 -29.58 -4.16 35.88
C LYS A 516 -29.76 -3.21 37.06
N GLN A 517 -30.36 -2.04 36.81
CA GLN A 517 -30.80 -1.09 37.83
C GLN A 517 -32.21 -0.58 37.49
N ALA A 518 -33.15 -1.51 37.32
CA ALA A 518 -34.59 -1.22 37.41
C ALA A 518 -35.36 -2.53 37.63
N ASN A 519 -35.24 -3.13 38.81
CA ASN A 519 -36.29 -4.01 39.41
C ASN A 519 -35.91 -4.51 40.81
N THR A 520 -35.47 -3.59 41.67
CA THR A 520 -35.50 -3.80 43.13
C THR A 520 -36.06 -2.56 43.80
N HIS A 521 -37.33 -2.26 43.54
CA HIS A 521 -38.15 -1.53 44.50
C HIS A 521 -39.56 -2.12 44.52
N ASP A 522 -39.94 -2.52 45.73
CA ASP A 522 -41.27 -2.77 46.26
C ASP A 522 -42.09 -3.93 45.70
N LYS A 523 -41.71 -5.14 46.14
CA LYS A 523 -42.67 -6.05 46.77
C LYS A 523 -42.43 -6.01 48.27
N ASP A 524 -43.13 -5.12 48.96
CA ASP A 524 -43.51 -5.23 50.38
C ASP A 524 -44.54 -4.13 50.69
N ALA A 525 -45.82 -4.44 50.44
CA ALA A 525 -47.00 -3.83 51.08
C ALA A 525 -48.21 -4.74 50.89
#